data_AF-A0A497JWZ9-F1
#
_entry.id   AF-A0A497JWZ9-F1
#
_cell.length_a   1.000
_cell.length_b   1.000
_cell.length_c   1.000
_cell.angle_alpha   90.00
_cell.angle_beta   90.00
_cell.angle_gamma   90.00
#
_symmetry.space_group_name_H-M   'P 1'
#
loop_
_entity.id
_entity.type
_entity.pdbx_description
1 polymer ?
#
loop_
_entity_poly.entity_id
_entity_poly.type
_entity_poly.pdbx_seq_one_letter_code
_entity_poly.pdbx_strand_id
1 'polypeptide(L)'
;EHAERLGYPVITDAGEHLRYGKPSQFEEVLKEHPELKLVMAHVGRHYPSADEYTRVAKKYPNVYVEITFSSVTYGIIEYLVKIFDDERILYGSDMPWRDPRPQLGWVLYAKINEESKRKILGLNAARLLGIEPKKEARRTPM
;
A
#
# COMPACT_ATOMS: atom_id res chain seq x y z
N GLU A 1 -10.78 3.07 17.11
CA GLU A 1 -11.65 2.27 18.01
C GLU A 1 -12.43 1.12 17.35
N HIS A 2 -13.56 1.35 16.65
CA HIS A 2 -14.43 0.24 16.20
C HIS A 2 -13.73 -0.77 15.27
N ALA A 3 -12.98 -0.26 14.27
CA ALA A 3 -12.25 -1.10 13.33
C ALA A 3 -11.16 -1.93 14.00
N GLU A 4 -10.42 -1.34 14.94
CA GLU A 4 -9.40 -2.03 15.75
C GLU A 4 -10.01 -3.18 16.55
N ARG A 5 -11.11 -2.91 17.28
CA ARG A 5 -11.81 -3.93 18.09
C ARG A 5 -12.29 -5.12 17.26
N LEU A 6 -12.66 -4.91 16.00
CA LEU A 6 -13.11 -5.97 15.09
C LEU A 6 -12.00 -6.52 14.20
N GLY A 7 -10.78 -5.99 14.30
CA GLY A 7 -9.64 -6.36 13.46
C GLY A 7 -9.80 -6.01 11.97
N TYR A 8 -10.70 -5.06 11.65
CA TYR A 8 -10.94 -4.60 10.29
C TYR A 8 -9.85 -3.62 9.83
N PRO A 9 -9.32 -3.77 8.61
CA PRO A 9 -8.39 -2.81 8.06
C PRO A 9 -9.10 -1.49 7.71
N VAL A 10 -8.40 -0.39 7.91
CA VAL A 10 -8.82 0.96 7.50
C VAL A 10 -7.87 1.45 6.43
N ILE A 11 -8.40 1.97 5.34
CA ILE A 11 -7.63 2.67 4.30
C ILE A 11 -8.00 4.15 4.29
N THR A 12 -7.03 5.02 4.09
CA THR A 12 -7.23 6.45 3.91
C THR A 12 -6.13 7.05 3.05
N ASP A 13 -6.48 8.12 2.35
CA ASP A 13 -5.56 8.92 1.56
C ASP A 13 -4.42 9.45 2.43
N ALA A 14 -3.19 9.31 1.95
CA ALA A 14 -2.01 9.94 2.53
C ALA A 14 -1.52 11.05 1.58
N GLY A 15 -1.26 12.24 2.13
CA GLY A 15 -0.88 13.38 1.31
C GLY A 15 -0.57 14.63 2.12
N GLU A 16 0.62 15.19 1.88
CA GLU A 16 1.09 16.45 2.47
C GLU A 16 0.19 17.66 2.13
N HIS A 17 -0.51 17.60 1.00
CA HIS A 17 -1.44 18.62 0.51
C HIS A 17 -2.85 18.51 1.08
N LEU A 18 -3.14 17.43 1.82
CA LEU A 18 -4.45 17.18 2.41
C LEU A 18 -4.57 17.83 3.80
N ARG A 19 -5.81 18.10 4.21
CA ARG A 19 -6.11 18.53 5.59
C ARG A 19 -5.79 17.41 6.59
N TYR A 20 -6.08 16.17 6.20
CA TYR A 20 -5.86 14.94 6.97
C TYR A 20 -5.07 13.95 6.12
N GLY A 21 -4.21 13.14 6.73
CA GLY A 21 -3.36 12.17 6.03
C GLY A 21 -1.88 12.56 6.00
N LYS A 22 -1.45 13.43 6.92
CA LYS A 22 -0.03 13.74 7.15
C LYS A 22 0.63 12.68 8.03
N PRO A 23 1.95 12.44 7.92
CA PRO A 23 2.66 11.44 8.73
C PRO A 23 2.42 11.57 10.24
N SER A 24 2.43 12.80 10.78
CA SER A 24 2.23 13.03 12.23
C SER A 24 0.82 12.66 12.70
N GLN A 25 -0.19 12.88 11.87
CA GLN A 25 -1.59 12.54 12.19
C GLN A 25 -1.80 11.03 12.20
N PHE A 26 -1.12 10.29 11.32
CA PHE A 26 -1.07 8.83 11.39
C PHE A 26 -0.40 8.35 12.67
N GLU A 27 0.72 8.94 13.06
CA GLU A 27 1.40 8.60 14.33
C GLU A 27 0.53 8.88 15.55
N GLU A 28 -0.30 9.94 15.56
CA GLU A 28 -1.27 10.21 16.63
C GLU A 28 -2.32 9.08 16.73
N VAL A 29 -2.95 8.72 15.61
CA VAL A 29 -3.96 7.65 15.58
C VAL A 29 -3.36 6.30 16.00
N LEU A 30 -2.16 5.96 15.53
CA LEU A 30 -1.50 4.69 15.82
C LEU A 30 -0.96 4.61 17.26
N LYS A 31 -0.75 5.74 17.94
CA LYS A 31 -0.44 5.74 19.38
C LYS A 31 -1.67 5.41 20.21
N GLU A 32 -2.83 5.90 19.81
CA GLU A 32 -4.11 5.63 20.49
C GLU A 32 -4.68 4.25 20.12
N HIS A 33 -4.39 3.77 18.91
CA HIS A 33 -4.86 2.49 18.36
C HIS A 33 -3.69 1.65 17.83
N PRO A 34 -2.83 1.11 18.70
CA PRO A 34 -1.60 0.41 18.30
C PRO A 34 -1.86 -0.89 17.54
N GLU A 35 -3.06 -1.48 17.62
CA GLU A 35 -3.42 -2.73 16.93
C GLU A 35 -4.22 -2.48 15.63
N LEU A 36 -4.54 -1.22 15.31
CA LEU A 36 -5.29 -0.86 14.10
C LEU A 36 -4.52 -1.25 12.83
N LYS A 37 -5.08 -2.15 12.02
CA LYS A 37 -4.56 -2.40 10.68
C LYS A 37 -4.84 -1.20 9.78
N LEU A 38 -3.80 -0.48 9.38
CA LEU A 38 -3.95 0.77 8.64
C LEU A 38 -3.25 0.69 7.29
N VAL A 39 -3.90 1.17 6.23
CA VAL A 39 -3.34 1.34 4.89
C VAL A 39 -3.26 2.83 4.58
N MET A 40 -2.03 3.32 4.38
CA MET A 40 -1.77 4.67 3.86
C MET A 40 -1.75 4.60 2.34
N ALA A 41 -2.79 5.14 1.69
CA ALA A 41 -2.86 5.18 0.24
C ALA A 41 -1.92 6.22 -0.36
N HIS A 42 -1.54 6.08 -1.63
CA HIS A 42 -0.86 7.13 -2.40
C HIS A 42 0.60 7.46 -2.00
N VAL A 43 1.30 6.57 -1.31
CA VAL A 43 2.61 6.85 -0.70
C VAL A 43 3.75 7.08 -1.73
N GLY A 44 3.60 6.56 -2.95
CA GLY A 44 4.63 6.58 -4.01
C GLY A 44 4.70 7.86 -4.87
N ARG A 45 4.08 8.98 -4.48
CA ARG A 45 4.00 10.20 -5.30
C ARG A 45 5.35 10.79 -5.73
N HIS A 46 6.33 10.75 -4.83
CA HIS A 46 7.74 11.10 -5.04
C HIS A 46 8.58 10.52 -3.89
N TYR A 47 9.90 10.51 -4.04
CA TYR A 47 10.80 9.90 -3.04
C TYR A 47 10.65 10.48 -1.62
N PRO A 48 10.57 11.81 -1.40
CA PRO A 48 10.34 12.34 -0.06
C PRO A 48 9.05 11.86 0.62
N SER A 49 7.95 11.72 -0.14
CA SER A 49 6.68 11.20 0.37
C SER A 49 6.86 9.73 0.78
N ALA A 50 7.53 8.93 -0.07
CA ALA A 50 7.84 7.55 0.26
C ALA A 50 8.67 7.44 1.55
N ASP A 51 9.68 8.29 1.74
CA ASP A 51 10.49 8.32 2.96
C ASP A 51 9.64 8.64 4.20
N GLU A 52 8.81 9.67 4.13
CA GLU A 52 8.01 10.14 5.27
C GLU A 52 6.98 9.09 5.74
N TYR A 53 6.22 8.51 4.81
CA TYR A 53 5.19 7.54 5.17
C TYR A 53 5.78 6.17 5.52
N THR A 54 6.83 5.72 4.83
CA THR A 54 7.49 4.46 5.23
C THR A 54 8.21 4.60 6.56
N ARG A 55 8.70 5.79 6.95
CA ARG A 55 9.21 6.04 8.32
C ARG A 55 8.13 5.80 9.38
N VAL A 56 6.88 6.17 9.13
CA VAL A 56 5.76 5.83 10.03
C VAL A 56 5.51 4.33 9.99
N ALA A 57 5.34 3.73 8.81
CA ALA A 57 5.03 2.31 8.67
C ALA A 57 6.09 1.37 9.26
N LYS A 58 7.37 1.77 9.30
CA LYS A 58 8.44 1.01 9.95
C LYS A 58 8.28 0.89 11.46
N LYS A 59 7.65 1.87 12.11
CA LYS A 59 7.42 1.86 13.56
C LYS A 59 6.28 0.94 13.98
N TYR A 60 5.37 0.63 13.07
CA TYR A 60 4.11 -0.07 13.35
C TYR A 60 3.94 -1.27 12.41
N PRO A 61 4.03 -2.52 12.90
CA PRO A 61 4.01 -3.72 12.04
C PRO A 61 2.68 -3.94 11.30
N ASN A 62 1.60 -3.37 11.81
CA ASN A 62 0.23 -3.38 11.30
C ASN A 62 -0.08 -2.29 10.26
N VAL A 63 0.92 -1.51 9.83
CA VAL A 63 0.76 -0.45 8.84
C VAL A 63 1.28 -0.87 7.47
N TYR A 64 0.47 -0.62 6.46
CA TYR A 64 0.70 -0.93 5.05
C TYR A 64 0.74 0.38 4.25
N VAL A 65 1.46 0.36 3.12
CA VAL A 65 1.49 1.44 2.14
C VAL A 65 0.91 0.96 0.82
N GLU A 66 0.16 1.81 0.14
CA GLU A 66 -0.45 1.50 -1.15
C GLU A 66 0.08 2.46 -2.23
N ILE A 67 0.31 1.93 -3.44
CA ILE A 67 1.15 2.57 -4.47
C ILE A 67 0.40 3.43 -5.49
N THR A 68 -0.92 3.43 -5.50
CA THR A 68 -1.69 4.10 -6.55
C THR A 68 -1.43 5.58 -6.51
N PHE A 69 -0.96 6.14 -7.62
CA PHE A 69 -0.91 7.59 -7.76
C PHE A 69 -0.91 8.02 -9.22
N SER A 70 -1.13 9.32 -9.47
CA SER A 70 -1.12 9.89 -10.83
C SER A 70 0.28 10.26 -11.34
N SER A 71 1.24 10.54 -10.46
CA SER A 71 2.62 10.79 -10.87
C SER A 71 3.37 9.49 -11.14
N VAL A 72 4.13 9.47 -12.23
CA VAL A 72 4.96 8.32 -12.62
C VAL A 72 6.37 8.53 -12.06
N THR A 73 6.55 8.27 -10.76
CA THR A 73 7.89 8.30 -10.17
C THR A 73 8.66 7.05 -10.58
N TYR A 74 9.50 7.18 -11.60
CA TYR A 74 10.31 6.08 -12.12
C TYR A 74 11.17 5.45 -11.01
N GLY A 75 11.12 4.13 -10.86
CA GLY A 75 11.88 3.38 -9.86
C GLY A 75 11.26 3.36 -8.46
N ILE A 76 10.04 3.89 -8.28
CA ILE A 76 9.42 4.01 -6.96
C ILE A 76 9.14 2.66 -6.30
N ILE A 77 8.81 1.62 -7.08
CA ILE A 77 8.52 0.30 -6.53
C ILE A 77 9.79 -0.33 -5.96
N GLU A 78 10.89 -0.30 -6.71
CA GLU A 78 12.21 -0.74 -6.27
C GLU A 78 12.66 0.05 -5.03
N TYR A 79 12.41 1.35 -5.03
CA TYR A 79 12.76 2.22 -3.92
C TYR A 79 11.98 1.86 -2.66
N LEU A 80 10.66 1.72 -2.74
CA LEU A 80 9.82 1.31 -1.61
C LEU A 80 10.25 -0.03 -1.04
N VAL A 81 10.47 -1.04 -1.88
CA VAL A 81 10.97 -2.36 -1.44
C VAL A 81 12.32 -2.24 -0.74
N LYS A 82 13.23 -1.41 -1.28
CA LYS A 82 14.57 -1.21 -0.72
C LYS A 82 14.53 -0.50 0.64
N ILE A 83 13.72 0.55 0.78
CA ILE A 83 13.72 1.35 2.00
C ILE A 83 12.81 0.75 3.06
N PHE A 84 11.73 0.06 2.70
CA PHE A 84 10.70 -0.41 3.60
C PHE A 84 10.72 -1.94 3.73
N ASP A 85 9.93 -2.64 2.90
CA ASP A 85 9.92 -4.08 2.72
C ASP A 85 9.01 -4.41 1.51
N ASP A 86 8.89 -5.69 1.13
CA ASP A 86 7.95 -6.16 0.11
C ASP A 86 6.68 -6.79 0.72
N GLU A 87 6.56 -6.83 2.05
CA GLU A 87 5.50 -7.51 2.80
C GLU A 87 4.30 -6.59 3.08
N ARG A 88 4.51 -5.28 3.10
CA ARG A 88 3.51 -4.30 3.52
C ARG A 88 3.25 -3.23 2.46
N ILE A 89 3.64 -3.51 1.22
CA ILE A 89 3.28 -2.72 0.05
C ILE A 89 2.08 -3.37 -0.65
N LEU A 90 1.05 -2.58 -0.97
CA LEU A 90 -0.17 -3.03 -1.63
C LEU A 90 -0.31 -2.38 -3.00
N TYR A 91 -0.73 -3.18 -3.99
CA TYR A 91 -1.30 -2.69 -5.23
C TYR A 91 -2.76 -2.25 -5.02
N GLY A 92 -3.07 -1.04 -5.44
CA GLY A 92 -4.40 -0.57 -5.78
C GLY A 92 -4.44 -0.06 -7.21
N SER A 93 -5.64 0.14 -7.75
CA SER A 93 -5.83 0.76 -9.05
C SER A 93 -6.54 2.10 -8.98
N ASP A 94 -7.24 2.42 -7.89
CA ASP A 94 -8.12 3.60 -7.77
C ASP A 94 -9.16 3.70 -8.91
N MET A 95 -9.65 2.55 -9.39
CA MET A 95 -10.76 2.52 -10.34
C MET A 95 -12.06 3.04 -9.67
N PRO A 96 -12.90 3.81 -10.40
CA PRO A 96 -12.82 4.11 -11.83
C PRO A 96 -12.01 5.36 -12.20
N TRP A 97 -11.39 6.05 -11.23
CA TRP A 97 -10.68 7.30 -11.47
C TRP A 97 -9.39 7.11 -12.29
N ARG A 98 -8.77 5.94 -12.17
CA ARG A 98 -7.55 5.59 -12.90
C ARG A 98 -7.71 4.30 -13.70
N ASP A 99 -7.00 4.29 -14.81
CA ASP A 99 -6.78 3.06 -15.56
C ASP A 99 -5.90 2.13 -14.71
N PRO A 100 -6.23 0.84 -14.56
CA PRO A 100 -5.43 -0.07 -13.73
C PRO A 100 -4.09 -0.46 -14.35
N ARG A 101 -3.93 -0.30 -15.68
CA ARG A 101 -2.80 -0.82 -16.46
C ARG A 101 -1.46 -0.13 -16.14
N PRO A 102 -1.37 1.21 -15.98
CA PRO A 102 -0.12 1.86 -15.62
C PRO A 102 0.46 1.36 -14.29
N GLN A 103 -0.33 1.35 -13.22
CA GLN A 103 0.11 0.94 -11.88
C GLN A 103 0.43 -0.56 -11.84
N LEU A 104 -0.35 -1.38 -12.55
CA LEU A 104 -0.02 -2.79 -12.74
C LEU A 104 1.34 -2.93 -13.44
N GLY A 105 1.54 -2.16 -14.52
CA GLY A 105 2.80 -2.10 -15.25
C GLY A 105 3.99 -1.71 -14.37
N TRP A 106 3.82 -0.76 -13.45
CA TRP A 106 4.89 -0.34 -12.54
C TRP A 106 5.43 -1.53 -11.73
N VAL A 107 4.55 -2.37 -11.20
CA VAL A 107 4.97 -3.54 -10.40
C VAL A 107 5.51 -4.65 -11.30
N LEU A 108 4.86 -4.93 -12.44
CA LEU A 108 5.29 -5.98 -13.37
C LEU A 108 6.71 -5.75 -13.90
N TYR A 109 7.03 -4.50 -14.25
CA TYR A 109 8.32 -4.11 -14.81
C TYR A 109 9.35 -3.64 -13.77
N ALA A 110 8.99 -3.59 -12.48
CA ALA A 110 9.94 -3.27 -11.42
C ALA A 110 11.08 -4.30 -11.38
N LYS A 111 12.31 -3.83 -11.17
CA LYS A 111 13.53 -4.64 -11.04
C LYS A 111 13.68 -5.25 -9.65
N ILE A 112 12.63 -5.93 -9.19
CA ILE A 112 12.57 -6.72 -7.95
C ILE A 112 12.30 -8.19 -8.28
N ASN A 113 12.52 -9.09 -7.32
CA ASN A 113 12.27 -10.51 -7.55
C ASN A 113 10.77 -10.80 -7.76
N GLU A 114 10.47 -11.92 -8.41
CA GLU A 114 9.10 -12.31 -8.76
C GLU A 114 8.22 -12.58 -7.53
N GLU A 115 8.79 -12.97 -6.40
CA GLU A 115 8.06 -13.19 -5.15
C GLU A 115 7.55 -11.85 -4.59
N SER A 116 8.39 -10.82 -4.54
CA SER A 116 8.02 -9.47 -4.13
C SER A 116 6.92 -8.90 -5.02
N LYS A 117 6.97 -9.14 -6.35
CA LYS A 117 5.89 -8.73 -7.25
C LYS A 117 4.56 -9.41 -6.89
N ARG A 118 4.56 -10.71 -6.63
CA ARG A 118 3.35 -11.46 -6.22
C ARG A 118 2.79 -10.95 -4.90
N LYS A 119 3.67 -10.64 -3.94
CA LYS A 119 3.29 -10.03 -2.65
C LYS A 119 2.54 -8.72 -2.87
N ILE A 120 3.16 -7.79 -3.60
CA ILE A 120 2.60 -6.47 -3.89
C ILE A 120 1.28 -6.57 -4.66
N LEU A 121 1.22 -7.42 -5.68
CA LEU A 121 0.04 -7.55 -6.57
C LEU A 121 -1.16 -8.28 -5.93
N GLY A 122 -1.01 -8.92 -4.78
CA GLY A 122 -2.18 -9.51 -4.13
C GLY A 122 -1.96 -10.34 -2.89
N LEU A 123 -0.79 -10.95 -2.67
CA LEU A 123 -0.63 -11.80 -1.47
C LEU A 123 -0.64 -10.97 -0.17
N ASN A 124 -0.11 -9.75 -0.20
CA ASN A 124 -0.15 -8.84 0.95
C ASN A 124 -1.58 -8.41 1.27
N ALA A 125 -2.38 -8.09 0.25
CA ALA A 125 -3.79 -7.75 0.41
C ALA A 125 -4.59 -8.96 0.92
N ALA A 126 -4.30 -10.16 0.41
CA ALA A 126 -4.93 -11.40 0.86
C ALA A 126 -4.64 -11.67 2.34
N ARG A 127 -3.38 -11.51 2.78
CA ARG A 127 -2.99 -11.61 4.18
C ARG A 127 -3.68 -10.57 5.06
N LEU A 128 -3.71 -9.30 4.62
CA LEU A 128 -4.34 -8.22 5.36
C LEU A 128 -5.85 -8.48 5.59
N LEU A 129 -6.53 -8.96 4.55
CA LEU A 129 -7.96 -9.22 4.55
C LEU A 129 -8.35 -10.59 5.12
N GLY A 130 -7.38 -11.47 5.38
CA GLY A 130 -7.64 -12.83 5.85
C GLY A 130 -8.38 -13.69 4.82
N ILE A 131 -8.08 -13.51 3.53
CA ILE A 131 -8.68 -14.27 2.43
C ILE A 131 -7.66 -15.21 1.79
N GLU A 132 -8.14 -16.36 1.32
CA GLU A 132 -7.32 -17.29 0.56
C GLU A 132 -7.14 -16.80 -0.90
N PRO A 133 -5.91 -16.56 -1.36
CA PRO A 133 -5.66 -16.16 -2.74
C PRO A 133 -5.99 -17.33 -3.68
N LYS A 134 -6.82 -17.07 -4.70
CA LYS A 134 -7.13 -18.08 -5.71
C LYS A 134 -5.87 -18.38 -6.54
N LYS A 135 -5.53 -19.66 -6.66
CA LYS A 135 -4.38 -20.13 -7.45
C LYS A 135 -4.52 -19.85 -8.95
N GLU A 136 -5.76 -19.64 -9.43
CA GLU A 136 -6.07 -19.42 -10.83
C GLU A 136 -6.96 -18.20 -11.00
N ALA A 137 -6.58 -17.33 -11.95
CA ALA A 137 -7.47 -16.28 -12.42
C ALA A 137 -8.68 -16.96 -13.08
N ARG A 138 -9.90 -16.52 -12.73
CA ARG A 138 -11.09 -16.90 -13.50
C ARG A 138 -10.86 -16.44 -14.93
N ARG A 139 -10.70 -17.38 -15.86
CA ARG A 139 -10.74 -17.07 -17.29
C ARG A 139 -12.14 -16.57 -17.58
N THR A 140 -12.30 -15.27 -17.80
CA THR A 140 -13.49 -14.77 -18.47
C THR A 140 -13.42 -15.30 -19.90
N PRO A 141 -14.43 -16.01 -20.41
CA PRO A 141 -14.49 -16.33 -21.83
C PRO A 141 -14.38 -15.01 -22.60
N MET A 142 -13.50 -14.97 -23.61
CA MET A 142 -13.52 -13.87 -24.58
C MET A 142 -14.77 -13.96 -25.43
#